data_AF-A0A0D0SCP3-F1
#
_entry.id   AF-A0A0D0SCP3-F1
#
_cell.length_a   1.000
_cell.length_b   1.000
_cell.length_c   1.000
_cell.angle_alpha   90.00
_cell.angle_beta   90.00
_cell.angle_gamma   90.00
#
_symmetry.space_group_name_H-M   'P 1'
#
loop_
_entity.id
_entity.type
_entity.pdbx_description
1 polymer ?
#
loop_
_entity_poly.entity_id
_entity_poly.type
_entity_poly.pdbx_seq_one_letter_code
_entity_poly.pdbx_strand_id
1 'polypeptide(L)' 'MRVIAGTAKRLPLKTPKGMDTRPTQDRIKETLFNMLQPEIPRCTFWIYLLEVEELESRH' A
#
# COMPACT_ATOMS: atom_id res chain seq x y z
N MET A 1 4.84 -5.47 -6.63
CA MET A 1 5.13 -4.91 -5.28
C MET A 1 5.43 -6.06 -4.32
N ARG A 2 6.29 -5.86 -3.31
CA ARG A 2 6.52 -6.84 -2.24
C ARG A 2 6.70 -6.16 -0.89
N VAL A 3 6.47 -6.91 0.19
CA VAL A 3 6.78 -6.51 1.57
C VAL A 3 8.31 -6.54 1.77
N ILE A 4 8.86 -5.49 2.40
CA ILE A 4 10.31 -5.29 2.50
C ILE A 4 10.91 -5.78 3.83
N ALA A 5 10.17 -5.65 4.93
CA ALA A 5 10.60 -6.01 6.27
C ALA A 5 9.42 -6.50 7.13
N GLY A 6 9.69 -6.86 8.38
CA GLY A 6 8.69 -7.38 9.31
C GLY A 6 8.33 -8.84 9.07
N THR A 7 7.23 -9.28 9.69
CA THR A 7 6.79 -10.67 9.71
C THR A 7 6.40 -11.22 8.34
N ALA A 8 5.91 -10.36 7.44
CA ALA A 8 5.51 -10.72 6.08
C ALA A 8 6.61 -10.46 5.02
N LYS A 9 7.87 -10.29 5.43
CA LYS A 9 8.99 -9.97 4.53
C LYS A 9 9.05 -10.92 3.32
N ARG A 10 9.34 -10.37 2.13
CA ARG A 10 9.38 -11.04 0.82
C ARG A 10 8.03 -11.47 0.23
N LEU A 11 6.91 -11.30 0.95
CA LEU A 11 5.59 -11.62 0.41
C LEU A 11 5.31 -10.76 -0.85
N PRO A 12 5.07 -11.36 -2.03
CA PRO A 12 4.64 -10.63 -3.20
C PRO A 12 3.19 -10.17 -3.03
N LEU A 13 2.91 -8.91 -3.41
CA LEU A 13 1.59 -8.31 -3.31
C LEU A 13 0.91 -8.29 -4.68
N LYS A 14 -0.38 -8.61 -4.71
CA LYS A 14 -1.23 -8.42 -5.89
C LYS A 14 -1.32 -6.93 -6.19
N THR A 15 -1.01 -6.55 -7.43
CA THR A 15 -1.13 -5.17 -7.91
C THR A 15 -2.18 -5.10 -9.01
N PRO A 16 -2.86 -3.95 -9.18
CA PRO A 16 -3.66 -3.71 -10.37
C PRO A 16 -2.84 -4.01 -11.63
N LYS A 17 -3.51 -4.52 -12.66
CA LYS A 17 -2.88 -4.77 -13.97
C LYS A 17 -2.81 -3.43 -14.72
N GLY A 18 -1.68 -3.16 -15.37
CA GLY A 18 -1.47 -1.94 -16.16
C GLY A 18 -0.30 -1.09 -15.66
N MET A 19 0.00 -0.03 -16.40
CA MET A 19 1.08 0.93 -16.10
C MET A 19 0.57 2.17 -15.35
N ASP A 20 -0.74 2.27 -15.12
CA ASP A 20 -1.39 3.46 -14.54
C ASP A 20 -1.05 3.64 -13.05
N THR A 21 -0.63 2.57 -12.38
CA THR A 21 -0.08 2.67 -11.03
C THR A 21 1.43 2.75 -11.11
N ARG A 22 2.01 3.91 -10.79
CA ARG A 22 3.46 4.03 -10.57
C ARG A 22 3.84 3.14 -9.38
N PRO A 23 4.58 2.03 -9.57
CA PRO A 23 5.00 1.21 -8.44
C PRO A 23 6.05 1.96 -7.62
N THR A 24 5.83 2.06 -6.31
CA THR A 24 6.82 2.64 -5.40
C THR A 24 8.02 1.68 -5.28
N GLN A 25 9.22 2.20 -5.53
CA GLN A 25 10.45 1.42 -5.41
C GLN A 25 10.70 0.97 -3.97
N ASP A 26 11.43 -0.13 -3.80
CA ASP A 26 11.71 -0.66 -2.47
C ASP A 26 12.52 0.29 -1.61
N ARG A 27 13.51 0.97 -2.19
CA ARG A 27 14.30 2.01 -1.51
C ARG A 27 13.43 3.13 -0.93
N ILE A 28 12.40 3.55 -1.66
CA ILE A 28 11.48 4.59 -1.19
C ILE A 28 10.69 4.09 0.03
N LYS A 29 10.21 2.84 0.01
CA LYS A 29 9.54 2.23 1.17
C LYS A 29 10.50 2.10 2.35
N GLU A 30 11.72 1.63 2.13
CA GLU A 30 12.74 1.51 3.19
C GLU A 30 13.03 2.87 3.84
N THR A 31 13.33 3.90 3.05
CA THR A 31 13.58 5.25 3.56
C THR A 31 12.40 5.76 4.38
N LEU A 32 11.17 5.60 3.89
CA LEU A 32 9.97 6.03 4.61
C LEU A 32 9.81 5.33 5.96
N PHE A 33 9.90 4.00 6.00
CA PHE A 33 9.72 3.23 7.24
C PHE A 33 10.90 3.40 8.21
N ASN A 34 12.09 3.71 7.73
CA ASN A 34 13.22 4.07 8.58
C ASN A 34 12.98 5.41 9.28
N MET A 35 12.46 6.41 8.56
CA MET A 35 12.11 7.71 9.17
C MET A 35 11.00 7.56 10.22
N LEU A 36 10.01 6.72 9.95
CA LEU A 36 8.87 6.51 10.83
C LEU A 36 9.14 5.49 11.95
N GLN A 37 10.29 4.82 11.98
CA GLN A 37 10.60 3.71 12.89
C GLN A 37 10.19 3.92 14.37
N PRO A 38 10.44 5.08 15.02
CA PRO A 38 10.01 5.31 16.40
C PRO A 38 8.50 5.43 16.57
N GLU A 39 7.76 5.78 15.52
CA GLU A 39 6.31 6.01 15.52
C GLU A 39 5.52 4.77 15.11
N ILE A 40 6.14 3.79 14.46
CA ILE A 40 5.49 2.55 14.01
C ILE A 40 4.82 1.75 15.15
N PRO A 41 5.42 1.59 16.35
CA PRO A 41 4.80 0.80 17.40
C PRO A 41 3.43 1.35 17.80
N ARG A 42 2.39 0.51 17.66
CA ARG A 42 0.99 0.82 18.02
C ARG A 42 0.35 1.97 17.21
N CYS A 43 0.93 2.40 16.09
CA CYS A 43 0.28 3.35 15.20
C CYS A 43 -0.94 2.73 14.49
N THR A 44 -1.85 3.61 14.06
CA THR A 44 -3.00 3.22 13.22
C THR A 44 -2.75 3.76 11.81
N PHE A 45 -2.73 2.87 10.82
CA PHE A 45 -2.65 3.27 9.41
C PHE A 45 -4.05 3.55 8.87
N TRP A 46 -4.28 4.75 8.35
CA TRP A 46 -5.55 5.09 7.71
C TRP A 46 -5.55 4.58 6.27
N ILE A 47 -6.52 3.74 5.94
CA ILE A 47 -6.85 3.42 4.55
C ILE A 47 -8.11 4.19 4.18
N TYR A 48 -8.01 5.11 3.22
CA TYR A 48 -9.21 5.72 2.65
C TYR A 48 -9.88 4.68 1.76
N LEU A 49 -11.03 4.16 2.20
CA LEU A 49 -11.97 3.47 1.32
C LEU A 49 -12.81 4.56 0.66
N LEU A 50 -12.57 4.80 -0.64
CA LEU A 50 -13.55 5.48 -1.47
C LEU A 50 -14.67 4.46 -1.73
N GLU A 51 -15.84 4.70 -1.16
CA GLU A 51 -17.08 4.06 -1.61
C GLU A 51 -17.26 4.40 -3.09
N VAL A 52 -17.06 3.42 -3.96
CA VAL A 52 -17.53 3.50 -5.34
C VAL A 52 -19.01 3.15 -5.26
N GLU A 53 -19.88 4.17 -5.23
CA GLU A 53 -21.26 3.97 -5.67
C GLU A 53 -21.19 3.59 -7.15
N GLU A 54 -21.22 2.28 -7.42
CA GLU A 54 -21.53 1.79 -8.75
C GLU A 54 -22.97 2.22 -9.05
N LEU A 55 -23.10 3.15 -10.01
CA LEU A 55 -24.34 3.49 -10.69
C LEU A 55 -24.91 2.23 -11.38
N GLU A 56 -25.49 1.32 -10.59
CA GLU A 56 -26.49 0.37 -11.05
C GLU A 56 -27.80 1.14 -11.30
N SER A 57 -27.82 1.90 -12.39
CA SER A 57 -28.99 2.31 -13.15
C SER A 57 -28.46 3.23 -14.24
N ARG A 58 -28.66 2.96 -15.52
CA ARG A 58 -29.96 2.69 -16.13
C ARG A 58 -29.78 1.90 -17.42
N HIS A 59 -30.77 1.05 -17.67
CA HIS A 59 -31.28 0.70 -18.98
C HIS A 59 -31.28 1.88 -19.97
#